data_AF-A0A7J4XM42-F1
#
_entry.id   AF-A0A7J4XM42-F1
#
_cell.length_a   1.000
_cell.length_b   1.000
_cell.length_c   1.000
_cell.angle_alpha   90.00
_cell.angle_beta   90.00
_cell.angle_gamma   90.00
#
_symmetry.space_group_name_H-M   'P 1'
#
loop_
_entity.id
_entity.type
_entity.pdbx_description
1 polymer ?
#
loop_
_entity_poly.entity_id
_entity_poly.type
_entity_poly.pdbx_seq_one_letter_code
_entity_poly.pdbx_strand_id
1 'polypeptide(L)'
;MNQAKVGKVVKFYDDRGLMNGGVIKDFTRIENVDYAVVNTFEGETLPVKRIDLTVVDRRKPGPTSKRFLNELKEDIARENQKKTGLEVPDAHPVEYTPPTSMEYQEAAKKVSQKKIIKDLERKLEVRDKALRDLETKYNGMKEELERWKAGTMTIESSQELLDQEKLIFTIKGLNNALFAATINKEGEMVLELTKVINHLNGIKDK
;
A
#
# COMPACT_ATOMS: atom_id res chain seq x y z
N MET A 1 -8.73 34.75 29.98
CA MET A 1 -8.41 34.17 28.65
C MET A 1 -9.59 34.40 27.73
N ASN A 2 -9.40 35.10 26.60
CA ASN A 2 -10.46 35.27 25.62
C ASN A 2 -10.71 33.95 24.91
N GLN A 3 -11.82 33.30 25.24
CA GLN A 3 -12.19 32.01 24.68
C GLN A 3 -12.71 32.18 23.24
N ALA A 4 -12.31 31.27 22.35
CA ALA A 4 -12.91 31.13 21.04
C ALA A 4 -14.43 30.89 21.19
N LYS A 5 -15.23 31.82 20.66
CA LYS A 5 -16.71 31.80 20.65
C LYS A 5 -17.21 32.27 19.28
N VAL A 6 -18.44 31.89 18.93
CA VAL A 6 -19.10 32.35 17.70
C VAL A 6 -19.11 33.89 17.64
N GLY A 7 -18.82 34.44 16.47
CA GLY A 7 -18.71 35.87 16.21
C GLY A 7 -17.36 36.50 16.59
N LYS A 8 -16.43 35.74 17.18
CA LYS A 8 -15.08 36.25 17.45
C LYS A 8 -14.20 36.16 16.21
N VAL A 9 -13.37 37.19 16.06
CA VAL A 9 -12.31 37.24 15.06
C VAL A 9 -11.14 36.42 15.57
N VAL A 10 -10.59 35.56 14.71
CA VAL A 10 -9.48 34.65 15.03
C VAL A 10 -8.41 34.70 13.95
N LYS A 11 -7.19 34.37 14.34
CA LYS A 11 -6.06 34.05 13.46
C LYS A 11 -5.72 32.58 13.62
N PHE A 12 -5.22 31.97 12.55
CA PHE A 12 -4.75 30.59 12.53
C PHE A 12 -3.71 30.41 11.42
N TYR A 13 -2.94 29.34 11.47
CA TYR A 13 -2.04 28.98 10.38
C TYR A 13 -2.69 27.94 9.48
N ASP A 14 -2.51 28.07 8.16
CA ASP A 14 -2.93 27.09 7.17
C ASP A 14 -1.93 25.93 7.06
N ASP A 15 -2.27 24.94 6.22
CA ASP A 15 -1.41 23.77 5.96
C ASP A 15 -0.06 24.12 5.31
N ARG A 16 0.09 25.35 4.80
CA ARG A 16 1.32 25.88 4.20
C ARG A 16 2.15 26.69 5.22
N GLY A 17 1.68 26.80 6.47
CA GLY A 17 2.32 27.57 7.53
C GLY A 17 2.15 29.09 7.41
N LEU A 18 1.28 29.55 6.51
CA LEU A 18 0.89 30.94 6.33
C LEU A 18 -0.24 31.27 7.29
N MET A 19 -0.20 32.48 7.84
CA MET A 19 -1.25 32.94 8.72
C MET A 19 -2.46 33.37 7.91
N ASN A 20 -3.64 32.99 8.38
CA ASN A 20 -4.93 33.43 7.86
C ASN A 20 -5.78 33.94 9.03
N GLY A 21 -6.88 34.62 8.71
CA GLY A 21 -7.77 35.23 9.68
C GLY A 21 -9.21 35.15 9.24
N GLY A 22 -10.12 35.13 10.21
CA GLY A 22 -11.54 34.99 9.93
C GLY A 22 -12.41 35.17 11.16
N VAL A 23 -13.70 34.89 11.00
CA VAL A 23 -14.68 34.95 12.08
C VAL A 23 -15.22 33.55 12.35
N ILE A 24 -15.25 33.13 13.61
CA ILE A 24 -15.87 31.87 14.01
C ILE A 24 -17.38 31.96 13.77
N LYS A 25 -17.92 31.05 12.97
CA LYS A 25 -19.36 30.97 12.71
C LYS A 25 -20.07 29.91 13.55
N ASP A 26 -19.40 28.79 13.77
CA ASP A 26 -19.97 27.66 14.50
C ASP A 26 -18.88 26.77 15.10
N PHE A 27 -19.27 25.85 15.98
CA PHE A 27 -18.42 24.78 16.48
C PHE A 27 -18.99 23.43 16.07
N THR A 28 -18.10 22.53 15.66
CA THR A 28 -18.45 21.15 15.37
C THR A 28 -17.47 20.22 16.08
N ARG A 29 -17.95 19.05 16.48
CA ARG A 29 -17.13 18.04 17.14
C ARG A 29 -17.06 16.81 16.25
N ILE A 30 -15.83 16.44 15.87
CA ILE A 30 -15.56 15.30 14.98
C ILE A 30 -14.56 14.41 15.68
N GLU A 31 -14.87 13.11 15.86
CA GLU A 31 -13.95 12.11 16.44
C GLU A 31 -13.33 12.57 17.78
N ASN A 32 -14.14 13.16 18.67
CA ASN A 32 -13.73 13.74 19.96
C ASN A 32 -12.81 14.98 19.91
N VAL A 33 -12.61 15.58 18.74
CA VAL A 33 -11.85 16.82 18.57
C VAL A 33 -12.81 17.98 18.28
N ASP A 34 -12.62 19.10 18.97
CA ASP A 34 -13.38 20.33 18.78
C ASP A 34 -12.82 21.14 17.61
N TYR A 35 -13.67 21.42 16.62
CA TYR A 35 -13.39 22.28 15.49
C TYR A 35 -14.26 23.53 15.54
N ALA A 36 -13.71 24.63 15.05
CA ALA A 36 -14.43 25.85 14.78
C ALA A 36 -14.56 26.02 13.26
N VAL A 37 -15.77 26.31 12.80
CA VAL A 37 -16.02 26.68 11.40
C VAL A 37 -15.71 28.16 11.27
N VAL A 38 -14.64 28.51 10.56
CA VAL A 38 -14.16 29.87 10.40
C VAL A 38 -14.46 30.34 8.97
N ASN A 39 -15.11 31.49 8.85
CA ASN A 39 -15.20 32.20 7.58
C ASN A 39 -13.99 33.11 7.46
N THR A 40 -13.10 32.83 6.52
CA THR A 40 -11.89 33.62 6.30
C THR A 40 -12.23 34.99 5.76
N PHE A 41 -11.28 35.89 5.88
CA PHE A 41 -11.35 37.22 5.33
C PHE A 41 -11.39 37.27 3.80
N GLU A 42 -11.06 36.15 3.14
CA GLU A 42 -11.15 35.94 1.69
C GLU A 42 -12.52 35.35 1.27
N GLY A 43 -13.40 35.05 2.24
CA GLY A 43 -14.74 34.52 2.00
C GLY A 43 -14.81 33.00 1.92
N GLU A 44 -13.70 32.30 2.18
CA GLU A 44 -13.66 30.84 2.24
C GLU A 44 -14.11 30.34 3.62
N THR A 45 -14.86 29.24 3.65
CA THR A 45 -15.26 28.62 4.93
C THR A 45 -14.42 27.38 5.19
N LEU A 46 -13.66 27.40 6.29
CA LEU A 46 -12.70 26.35 6.64
C LEU A 46 -12.94 25.83 8.06
N PRO A 47 -12.90 24.50 8.28
CA PRO A 47 -12.86 23.93 9.62
C PRO A 47 -11.43 24.03 10.18
N VAL A 48 -11.27 24.69 11.32
CA VAL A 48 -9.98 24.83 12.01
C VAL A 48 -10.09 24.24 13.40
N LYS A 49 -9.10 23.48 13.86
CA LYS A 49 -9.12 22.92 15.22
C LYS A 49 -9.18 24.07 16.23
N ARG A 50 -10.02 23.93 17.23
CA ARG A 50 -10.23 25.00 18.24
C ARG A 50 -8.94 25.36 18.99
N ILE A 51 -8.04 24.39 19.17
CA ILE A 51 -6.74 24.57 19.81
C ILE A 51 -5.76 25.42 18.99
N ASP A 52 -5.93 25.47 17.67
CA ASP A 52 -5.03 26.18 16.76
C ASP A 52 -5.51 27.62 16.49
N LEU A 53 -6.64 28.02 17.09
CA LEU A 53 -7.20 29.35 16.96
C LEU A 53 -6.62 30.32 17.99
N THR A 54 -6.11 31.44 17.50
CA THR A 54 -5.75 32.59 18.34
C THR A 54 -6.85 33.65 18.24
N VAL A 55 -7.52 33.95 19.36
CA VAL A 55 -8.55 35.01 19.39
C VAL A 55 -7.90 36.37 19.30
N VAL A 56 -8.40 37.21 18.40
CA VAL A 56 -7.95 38.60 18.27
C VAL A 56 -8.73 39.46 19.25
N ASP A 57 -8.03 39.94 20.27
CA ASP A 57 -8.60 40.75 21.33
C ASP A 57 -9.00 42.14 20.81
N ARG A 58 -10.27 42.51 21.03
CA ARG A 58 -10.80 43.81 20.64
C ARG A 58 -10.98 44.67 21.88
N ARG A 59 -10.49 45.91 21.82
CA ARG A 59 -10.65 46.90 22.90
C ARG A 59 -12.08 47.47 23.00
N LYS A 60 -12.94 47.28 21.98
CA LYS A 60 -14.32 47.80 21.96
C LYS A 60 -15.34 46.70 21.61
N PRO A 61 -16.46 46.58 22.34
CA PRO A 61 -17.58 45.70 21.99
C PRO A 61 -18.37 46.24 20.79
N GLY A 62 -18.98 45.36 19.99
CA GLY A 62 -19.79 45.70 18.82
C GLY A 62 -19.32 45.07 17.50
N PRO A 63 -20.05 45.31 16.39
CA PRO A 63 -19.71 44.77 15.07
C PRO A 63 -18.27 45.10 14.67
N THR A 64 -17.65 44.23 13.89
CA THR A 64 -16.28 44.49 13.42
C THR A 64 -16.30 45.59 12.38
N SER A 65 -15.58 46.70 12.64
CA SER A 65 -15.48 47.77 11.66
C SER A 65 -14.72 47.27 10.45
N LYS A 66 -15.15 47.66 9.25
CA LYS A 66 -14.45 47.32 7.99
C LYS A 66 -12.98 47.74 8.05
N ARG A 67 -12.68 48.89 8.69
CA ARG A 67 -11.31 49.36 8.92
C ARG A 67 -10.46 48.37 9.71
N PHE A 68 -10.96 47.86 10.84
CA PHE A 68 -10.24 46.88 11.65
C PHE A 68 -10.00 45.57 10.90
N LEU A 69 -10.97 45.11 10.11
CA LEU A 69 -10.79 43.91 9.30
C LEU A 69 -9.72 44.10 8.22
N ASN A 70 -9.68 45.27 7.58
CA ASN A 70 -8.66 45.59 6.59
C ASN A 70 -7.27 45.74 7.23
N GLU A 71 -7.15 46.46 8.35
CA GLU A 71 -5.90 46.55 9.12
C GLU A 71 -5.39 45.14 9.51
N LEU A 72 -6.30 44.26 9.92
CA LEU A 72 -5.94 42.89 10.30
C LEU A 72 -5.53 42.04 9.09
N LYS A 73 -6.17 42.22 7.92
CA LYS A 73 -5.76 41.61 6.66
C LYS A 73 -4.36 42.05 6.27
N GLU A 74 -4.08 43.36 6.35
CA GLU A 74 -2.76 43.93 6.04
C GLU A 74 -1.69 43.44 7.01
N ASP A 75 -1.99 43.34 8.30
CA ASP A 75 -1.07 42.79 9.30
C ASP A 75 -0.77 41.31 9.02
N ILE A 76 -1.78 40.53 8.64
CA ILE A 76 -1.60 39.13 8.24
C ILE A 76 -0.72 39.03 7.00
N ALA A 77 -1.00 39.84 5.98
CA ALA A 77 -0.23 39.87 4.74
C ALA A 77 1.24 40.27 5.02
N ARG A 78 1.47 41.29 5.85
CA ARG A 78 2.81 41.74 6.25
C ARG A 78 3.57 40.68 7.02
N GLU A 79 2.91 39.95 7.92
CA GLU A 79 3.54 38.88 8.69
C GLU A 79 3.89 37.69 7.80
N ASN A 80 3.02 37.33 6.85
CA ASN A 80 3.31 36.32 5.85
C ASN A 80 4.49 36.73 4.94
N GLN A 81 4.51 37.97 4.45
CA GLN A 81 5.60 38.50 3.62
C GLN A 81 6.95 38.48 4.35
N LYS A 82 6.98 38.82 5.65
CA LYS A 82 8.20 38.70 6.48
C LYS A 82 8.69 37.27 6.64
N LYS A 83 7.79 36.29 6.58
CA LYS A 83 8.08 34.87 6.84
C LYS A 83 8.51 34.13 5.57
N THR A 84 7.99 34.51 4.40
CA THR A 84 8.23 33.80 3.12
C THR A 84 8.99 34.61 2.08
N GLY A 85 9.12 35.92 2.23
CA GLY A 85 9.81 36.80 1.27
C GLY A 85 9.11 36.96 -0.09
N LEU A 86 7.86 36.50 -0.22
CA LEU A 86 7.06 36.56 -1.45
C LEU A 86 6.00 37.65 -1.35
N GLU A 87 5.89 38.50 -2.37
CA GLU A 87 4.77 39.44 -2.54
C GLU A 87 3.51 38.67 -2.94
N VAL A 88 2.40 38.93 -2.24
CA VAL A 88 1.08 38.37 -2.56
C VAL A 88 0.50 39.18 -3.73
N PRO A 89 -0.13 38.55 -4.74
CA PRO A 89 -0.75 39.28 -5.86
C PRO A 89 -1.83 40.24 -5.39
N ASP A 90 -1.92 41.40 -6.04
CA ASP A 90 -2.89 42.47 -5.79
C ASP A 90 -4.33 41.94 -5.67
N ALA A 91 -4.88 41.99 -4.46
CA ALA A 91 -6.26 41.59 -4.20
C ALA A 91 -7.19 42.76 -4.54
N HIS A 92 -7.86 42.69 -5.70
CA HIS A 92 -8.97 43.60 -6.00
C HIS A 92 -10.13 43.40 -5.01
N PRO A 93 -10.82 44.48 -4.61
CA PRO A 93 -11.92 44.40 -3.65
C PRO A 93 -13.15 43.79 -4.34
N VAL A 94 -13.34 42.48 -4.18
CA VAL A 94 -14.59 41.81 -4.55
C VAL A 94 -15.63 42.10 -3.47
N GLU A 95 -16.80 42.61 -3.88
CA GLU A 95 -17.94 42.79 -2.97
C GLU A 95 -18.32 41.47 -2.30
N TYR A 96 -18.34 41.48 -0.97
CA TYR A 96 -18.72 40.32 -0.16
C TYR A 96 -20.22 40.06 -0.30
N THR A 97 -20.57 39.02 -1.04
CA THR A 97 -21.89 38.39 -0.99
C THR A 97 -21.79 37.15 -0.10
N PRO A 98 -22.56 37.07 1.00
CA PRO A 98 -22.55 35.87 1.83
C PRO A 98 -23.09 34.68 1.02
N PRO A 99 -22.40 33.52 1.02
CA PRO A 99 -22.90 32.35 0.33
C PRO A 99 -24.25 31.90 0.89
N THR A 100 -25.10 31.40 0.02
CA THR A 100 -26.42 30.88 0.38
C THR A 100 -26.30 29.56 1.13
N SER A 101 -27.33 29.19 1.90
CA SER A 101 -27.34 27.92 2.66
C SER A 101 -27.08 26.67 1.79
N MET A 102 -27.36 26.73 0.48
CA MET A 102 -27.06 25.65 -0.47
C MET A 102 -25.56 25.53 -0.74
N GLU A 103 -24.85 26.65 -0.91
CA GLU A 103 -23.40 26.67 -1.15
C GLU A 103 -22.62 26.13 0.08
N TYR A 104 -23.14 26.35 1.30
CA TYR A 104 -22.59 25.73 2.51
C TYR A 104 -22.77 24.21 2.56
N GLN A 105 -23.94 23.70 2.14
CA GLN A 105 -24.18 22.26 2.08
C GLN A 105 -23.35 21.59 0.99
N GLU A 106 -23.13 22.25 -0.15
CA GLU A 106 -22.26 21.76 -1.22
C GLU A 106 -20.80 21.71 -0.79
N ALA A 107 -20.29 22.73 -0.08
CA ALA A 107 -18.93 22.72 0.44
C ALA A 107 -18.71 21.57 1.45
N ALA A 108 -19.66 21.35 2.37
CA ALA A 108 -19.61 20.23 3.31
C ALA A 108 -19.66 18.87 2.60
N LYS A 109 -20.49 18.72 1.56
CA LYS A 109 -20.52 17.52 0.72
C LYS A 109 -19.19 17.30 -0.01
N LYS A 110 -18.56 18.34 -0.57
CA LYS A 110 -17.26 18.25 -1.24
C LYS A 110 -16.14 17.80 -0.30
N VAL A 111 -16.11 18.30 0.94
CA VAL A 111 -15.14 17.85 1.97
C VAL A 111 -15.38 16.39 2.35
N SER A 112 -16.64 15.99 2.53
CA SER A 112 -17.00 14.60 2.79
C SER A 112 -16.59 13.68 1.65
N GLN A 113 -16.85 14.08 0.39
CA GLN A 113 -16.44 13.34 -0.80
C GLN A 113 -14.91 13.22 -0.88
N LYS A 114 -14.17 14.29 -0.59
CA LYS A 114 -12.70 14.28 -0.60
C LYS A 114 -12.11 13.33 0.45
N LYS A 115 -12.71 13.22 1.64
CA LYS A 115 -12.31 12.24 2.67
C LYS A 115 -12.60 10.80 2.20
N ILE A 116 -13.76 10.56 1.57
CA ILE A 116 -14.12 9.26 1.00
C ILE A 116 -13.16 8.85 -0.12
N ILE A 117 -12.83 9.77 -1.04
CA ILE A 117 -11.87 9.52 -2.14
C ILE A 117 -10.51 9.13 -1.56
N LYS A 118 -9.99 9.87 -0.58
CA LYS A 118 -8.71 9.57 0.05
C LYS A 118 -8.68 8.20 0.74
N ASP A 119 -9.79 7.81 1.37
CA ASP A 119 -9.93 6.48 1.99
C ASP A 119 -9.99 5.36 0.93
N LEU A 120 -10.66 5.60 -0.19
CA LEU A 120 -10.71 4.67 -1.31
C LEU A 120 -9.34 4.52 -1.97
N GLU A 121 -8.61 5.61 -2.22
CA GLU A 121 -7.24 5.59 -2.73
C GLU A 121 -6.32 4.76 -1.84
N ARG A 122 -6.40 4.94 -0.51
CA ARG A 122 -5.62 4.14 0.45
C ARG A 122 -5.98 2.66 0.40
N LYS A 123 -7.27 2.32 0.28
CA LYS A 123 -7.72 0.92 0.13
C LYS A 123 -7.24 0.30 -1.18
N LEU A 124 -7.21 1.10 -2.25
CA LEU A 124 -6.74 0.67 -3.56
C LEU A 124 -5.25 0.38 -3.52
N GLU A 125 -4.45 1.26 -2.91
CA GLU A 125 -3.01 1.07 -2.73
C GLU A 125 -2.68 -0.19 -1.91
N VAL A 126 -3.44 -0.45 -0.84
CA VAL A 126 -3.30 -1.69 -0.05
C VAL A 126 -3.64 -2.93 -0.89
N ARG A 127 -4.67 -2.86 -1.73
CA ARG A 127 -5.04 -3.97 -2.61
C ARG A 127 -4.00 -4.21 -3.71
N ASP A 128 -3.46 -3.16 -4.32
CA ASP A 128 -2.40 -3.27 -5.32
C ASP A 128 -1.13 -3.86 -4.74
N LYS A 129 -0.80 -3.51 -3.49
CA LYS A 129 0.28 -4.17 -2.77
C LYS A 129 -0.01 -5.66 -2.56
N ALA A 130 -1.19 -6.01 -2.06
CA ALA A 130 -1.57 -7.41 -1.84
C ALA A 130 -1.57 -8.23 -3.14
N LEU A 131 -1.97 -7.65 -4.27
CA LEU A 131 -1.91 -8.30 -5.58
C LEU A 131 -0.48 -8.59 -6.02
N ARG A 132 0.44 -7.61 -5.86
CA ARG A 132 1.87 -7.80 -6.16
C ARG A 132 2.50 -8.88 -5.27
N ASP A 133 2.17 -8.89 -3.98
CA ASP A 133 2.66 -9.90 -3.03
C ASP A 133 2.14 -11.30 -3.43
N LEU A 134 0.88 -11.39 -3.84
CA LEU A 134 0.27 -12.65 -4.28
C LEU A 134 0.86 -13.15 -5.60
N GLU A 135 1.10 -12.27 -6.57
CA GLU A 135 1.76 -12.59 -7.83
C GLU A 135 3.18 -13.10 -7.60
N THR A 136 3.94 -12.45 -6.71
CA THR A 136 5.27 -12.89 -6.31
C THR A 136 5.24 -14.29 -5.69
N LYS A 137 4.29 -14.53 -4.77
CA LYS A 137 4.11 -15.84 -4.14
C LYS A 137 3.71 -16.93 -5.15
N TYR A 138 2.79 -16.60 -6.06
CA TYR A 138 2.37 -17.51 -7.13
C TYR A 138 3.52 -17.90 -8.04
N ASN A 139 4.33 -16.92 -8.47
CA ASN A 139 5.50 -17.17 -9.30
C ASN A 139 6.54 -18.03 -8.57
N GLY A 140 6.80 -17.76 -7.28
CA GLY A 140 7.67 -18.61 -6.46
C GLY A 140 7.19 -20.06 -6.37
N MET A 141 5.90 -20.28 -6.10
CA MET A 141 5.31 -21.62 -6.08
C MET A 141 5.39 -22.31 -7.45
N LYS A 142 5.20 -21.57 -8.54
CA LYS A 142 5.30 -22.09 -9.90
C LYS A 142 6.74 -22.55 -10.21
N GLU A 143 7.74 -21.78 -9.81
CA GLU A 143 9.16 -22.16 -9.97
C GLU A 143 9.54 -23.38 -9.14
N GLU A 144 9.03 -23.49 -7.91
CA GLU A 144 9.22 -24.69 -7.07
C GLU A 144 8.58 -25.93 -7.72
N LEU A 145 7.37 -25.79 -8.26
CA LEU A 145 6.69 -26.89 -8.95
C LEU A 145 7.47 -27.36 -10.18
N GLU A 146 7.98 -26.44 -11.00
CA GLU A 146 8.79 -26.79 -12.17
C GLU A 146 10.12 -27.43 -11.79
N ARG A 147 10.76 -26.96 -10.70
CA ARG A 147 11.95 -27.63 -10.14
C ARG A 147 11.65 -29.06 -9.67
N TRP A 148 10.52 -29.27 -9.00
CA TRP A 148 10.13 -30.59 -8.52
C TRP A 148 9.81 -31.55 -9.66
N LYS A 149 9.11 -31.09 -10.70
CA LYS A 149 8.87 -31.88 -11.93
C LYS A 149 10.16 -32.26 -12.62
N ALA A 150 11.09 -31.31 -12.80
CA ALA A 150 12.38 -31.59 -13.41
C ALA A 150 13.18 -32.63 -12.60
N GLY A 151 13.22 -32.49 -11.27
CA GLY A 151 13.86 -33.47 -10.39
C GLY A 151 13.22 -34.85 -10.48
N THR A 152 11.89 -34.93 -10.48
CA THR A 152 11.15 -36.20 -10.58
C THR A 152 11.40 -36.89 -11.92
N MET A 153 11.34 -36.15 -13.04
CA MET A 153 11.66 -36.70 -14.37
C MET A 153 13.10 -37.24 -14.46
N THR A 154 14.07 -36.58 -13.84
CA THR A 154 15.45 -37.09 -13.82
C THR A 154 15.60 -38.37 -13.01
N ILE A 155 14.84 -38.51 -11.92
CA ILE A 155 14.84 -39.72 -11.09
C ILE A 155 14.16 -40.87 -11.85
N GLU A 156 13.00 -40.64 -12.45
CA GLU A 156 12.29 -41.64 -13.27
C GLU A 156 13.15 -42.12 -14.44
N SER A 157 13.76 -41.20 -15.19
CA SER A 157 14.66 -41.56 -16.30
C SER A 157 15.89 -42.33 -15.84
N SER A 158 16.48 -41.97 -14.70
CA SER A 158 17.62 -42.71 -14.14
C SER A 158 17.22 -44.11 -13.67
N GLN A 159 16.03 -44.24 -13.09
CA GLN A 159 15.50 -45.53 -12.63
C GLN A 159 15.16 -46.43 -13.82
N GLU A 160 14.54 -45.90 -14.88
CA GLU A 160 14.26 -46.63 -16.12
C GLU A 160 15.55 -47.13 -16.78
N LEU A 161 16.62 -46.32 -16.81
CA LEU A 161 17.91 -46.75 -17.34
C LEU A 161 18.52 -47.89 -16.51
N LEU A 162 18.48 -47.79 -15.18
CA LEU A 162 18.96 -48.85 -14.28
C LEU A 162 18.17 -50.15 -14.46
N ASP A 163 16.85 -50.06 -14.64
CA ASP A 163 16.00 -51.23 -14.85
C ASP A 163 16.22 -51.86 -16.24
N GLN A 164 16.49 -51.05 -17.27
CA GLN A 164 16.93 -51.54 -18.58
C GLN A 164 18.28 -52.27 -18.51
N GLU A 165 19.27 -51.72 -17.79
CA GLU A 165 20.57 -52.36 -17.61
C GLU A 165 20.45 -53.72 -16.92
N LYS A 166 19.67 -53.81 -15.84
CA LYS A 166 19.39 -55.08 -15.14
C LYS A 166 18.73 -56.09 -16.05
N LEU A 167 17.77 -55.67 -16.88
CA LEU A 167 17.08 -56.55 -17.82
C LEU A 167 18.04 -57.08 -18.89
N ILE A 168 18.86 -56.20 -19.49
CA ILE A 168 19.86 -56.59 -20.50
C ILE A 168 20.86 -57.58 -19.91
N PHE A 169 21.36 -57.33 -18.70
CA PHE A 169 22.28 -58.23 -18.02
C PHE A 169 21.64 -59.61 -17.79
N THR A 170 20.39 -59.62 -17.30
CA THR A 170 19.64 -60.85 -17.04
C THR A 170 19.42 -61.65 -18.31
N ILE A 171 18.99 -61.03 -19.40
CA ILE A 171 18.79 -61.69 -20.70
C ILE A 171 20.10 -62.29 -21.20
N LYS A 172 21.21 -61.56 -21.10
CA LYS A 172 22.54 -62.07 -21.52
C LYS A 172 22.97 -63.29 -20.69
N GLY A 173 22.88 -63.21 -19.37
CA GLY A 173 23.27 -64.32 -18.49
C GLY A 173 22.37 -65.55 -18.67
N LEU A 174 21.06 -65.37 -18.85
CA LEU A 174 20.14 -66.47 -19.17
C LEU A 174 20.43 -67.09 -20.54
N ASN A 175 20.71 -66.30 -21.56
CA ASN A 175 21.10 -66.81 -22.88
C ASN A 175 22.41 -67.60 -22.81
N ASN A 176 23.41 -67.13 -22.07
CA ASN A 176 24.66 -67.85 -21.88
C ASN A 176 24.44 -69.18 -21.14
N ALA A 177 23.60 -69.18 -20.09
CA ALA A 177 23.24 -70.39 -19.36
C ALA A 177 22.51 -71.40 -20.24
N LEU A 178 21.55 -70.95 -21.06
CA LEU A 178 20.85 -71.78 -22.03
C LEU A 178 21.82 -72.36 -23.06
N PHE A 179 22.76 -71.56 -23.57
CA PHE A 179 23.78 -72.04 -24.49
C PHE A 179 24.70 -73.08 -23.85
N ALA A 180 25.12 -72.87 -22.61
CA ALA A 180 25.90 -73.86 -21.86
C ALA A 180 25.12 -75.17 -21.66
N ALA A 181 23.80 -75.08 -21.42
CA ALA A 181 22.92 -76.24 -21.32
C ALA A 181 22.83 -77.02 -22.65
N THR A 182 22.74 -76.34 -23.79
CA THR A 182 22.65 -77.04 -25.10
C THR A 182 23.92 -77.79 -25.48
N ILE A 183 25.08 -77.40 -24.93
CA ILE A 183 26.37 -78.08 -25.12
C ILE A 183 26.77 -78.97 -23.93
N ASN A 184 25.84 -79.31 -23.03
CA ASN A 184 26.02 -80.16 -21.84
C ASN A 184 27.13 -79.69 -20.89
N LYS A 185 27.33 -78.37 -20.75
CA LYS A 185 28.27 -77.77 -19.81
C LYS A 185 27.55 -77.24 -18.57
N GLU A 186 27.09 -78.16 -17.72
CA GLU A 186 26.31 -77.83 -16.52
C GLU A 186 27.05 -76.87 -15.56
N GLY A 187 28.36 -76.99 -15.42
CA GLY A 187 29.16 -76.09 -14.58
C GLY A 187 29.17 -74.63 -15.07
N GLU A 188 29.24 -74.41 -16.39
CA GLU A 188 29.15 -73.06 -16.99
C GLU A 188 27.72 -72.51 -16.86
N MET A 189 26.70 -73.38 -17.01
CA MET A 189 25.30 -73.00 -16.80
C MET A 189 25.04 -72.51 -15.38
N VAL A 190 25.45 -73.26 -14.36
CA VAL A 190 25.27 -72.87 -12.94
C VAL A 190 26.00 -71.56 -12.64
N LEU A 191 27.19 -71.38 -13.21
CA LEU A 191 27.99 -70.17 -13.02
C LEU A 191 27.31 -68.93 -13.61
N GLU A 192 26.78 -69.01 -14.83
CA GLU A 192 26.04 -67.91 -15.46
C GLU A 192 24.73 -67.60 -14.74
N LEU A 193 24.00 -68.61 -14.27
CA LEU A 193 22.79 -68.41 -13.44
C LEU A 193 23.11 -67.75 -12.11
N THR A 194 24.22 -68.13 -11.47
CA THR A 194 24.67 -67.55 -10.21
C THR A 194 25.01 -66.06 -10.38
N LYS A 195 25.67 -65.69 -11.48
CA LYS A 195 25.93 -64.28 -11.82
C LYS A 195 24.65 -63.46 -11.96
N VAL A 196 23.62 -64.03 -12.64
CA VAL A 196 22.31 -63.37 -12.77
C VAL A 196 21.65 -63.17 -11.41
N ILE A 197 21.63 -64.20 -10.56
CA ILE A 197 21.04 -64.14 -9.21
C ILE A 197 21.77 -63.11 -8.35
N ASN A 198 23.10 -63.08 -8.38
CA ASN A 198 23.89 -62.12 -7.62
C ASN A 198 23.63 -60.69 -8.09
N HIS A 199 23.62 -60.47 -9.42
CA HIS A 199 23.35 -59.17 -10.00
C HIS A 199 21.96 -58.62 -9.65
N LEU A 200 20.91 -59.46 -9.75
CA LEU A 200 19.53 -59.07 -9.38
C LEU A 200 19.38 -58.73 -7.89
N ASN A 201 20.16 -59.39 -7.03
CA ASN A 201 20.16 -59.14 -5.59
C ASN A 201 21.17 -58.04 -5.16
N GLY A 202 21.87 -57.40 -6.10
CA GLY A 202 22.90 -56.39 -5.79
C GLY A 202 24.12 -56.95 -5.06
N ILE A 203 24.34 -58.26 -5.11
CA ILE A 203 25.50 -58.94 -4.53
C ILE A 203 26.64 -58.80 -5.54
N LYS A 204 27.70 -58.07 -5.16
CA LYS A 204 28.90 -57.97 -6.00
C LYS A 204 29.64 -59.30 -5.99
N ASP A 205 29.88 -59.85 -7.18
CA ASP A 205 30.81 -60.97 -7.34
C ASP A 205 32.19 -60.54 -6.80
N LYS A 206 32.73 -61.29 -5.85
CA LYS A 206 34.07 -61.08 -5.28
C LYS A 206 35.14 -61.71 -6.16
#